data_AF-A0A2K4KUL8-F1
#
_entry.id   AF-A0A2K4KUL8-F1
#
_cell.length_a   1.000
_cell.length_b   1.000
_cell.length_c   1.000
_cell.angle_alpha   90.00
_cell.angle_beta   90.00
_cell.angle_gamma   90.00
#
_symmetry.space_group_name_H-M   'P 1'
#
loop_
_entity.id
_entity.type
_entity.pdbx_description
1 polymer ?
#
loop_
_entity_poly.entity_id
_entity_poly.type
_entity_poly.pdbx_seq_one_letter_code
_entity_poly.pdbx_strand_id
1 'polypeptide(L)'
;MKSLKEKELELLQSVALPQADDWQLLSDMPEVVTELNNILVNALAFAKNKPSDLTWGQIADQIFPFIKVLAEKHPNLGIIDSEGFLTVARFFGVNYSPAIYDYFRYYGAEPEFSTGPECSP
;
A
#
# COMPACT_ATOMS: atom_id res chain seq x y z
N MET A 1 23.38 3.64 -26.66
CA MET A 1 22.99 4.90 -25.97
C MET A 1 21.49 5.02 -26.11
N LYS A 2 20.71 5.09 -25.00
CA LYS A 2 19.25 5.23 -25.06
C LYS A 2 18.85 6.68 -25.38
N SER A 3 17.81 6.86 -26.17
CA SER A 3 17.16 8.15 -26.44
C SER A 3 16.45 8.69 -25.19
N LEU A 4 16.14 9.99 -25.20
CA LEU A 4 15.40 10.64 -24.10
C LEU A 4 14.02 9.98 -23.90
N LYS A 5 13.32 9.68 -25.00
CA LYS A 5 12.00 9.05 -24.99
C LYS A 5 12.02 7.63 -24.39
N GLU A 6 13.06 6.85 -24.66
CA GLU A 6 13.23 5.52 -24.06
C GLU A 6 13.47 5.61 -22.55
N LYS A 7 14.23 6.61 -22.10
CA LYS A 7 14.45 6.87 -20.66
C LYS A 7 13.18 7.36 -19.97
N GLU A 8 12.39 8.21 -20.62
CA GLU A 8 11.09 8.66 -20.12
C GLU A 8 10.11 7.49 -20.00
N LEU A 9 10.05 6.61 -20.99
CA LEU A 9 9.24 5.38 -20.93
C LEU A 9 9.70 4.44 -19.81
N GLU A 10 11.01 4.28 -19.61
CA GLU A 10 11.54 3.48 -18.50
C GLU A 10 11.20 4.06 -17.14
N LEU A 11 11.26 5.39 -16.99
CA LEU A 11 10.84 6.06 -15.75
C LEU A 11 9.33 5.91 -15.52
N LEU A 12 8.51 6.05 -16.56
CA LEU A 12 7.07 5.83 -16.49
C LEU A 12 6.69 4.38 -16.15
N GLN A 13 7.54 3.43 -16.50
CA GLN A 13 7.37 2.00 -16.20
C GLN A 13 8.02 1.58 -14.89
N SER A 14 8.88 2.42 -14.31
CA SER A 14 9.54 2.14 -13.04
C SER A 14 8.56 2.22 -11.87
N VAL A 15 8.75 1.35 -10.88
CA VAL A 15 7.99 1.33 -9.63
C VAL A 15 8.93 1.65 -8.49
N ALA A 16 8.65 2.72 -7.75
CA ALA A 16 9.40 3.07 -6.55
C ALA A 16 8.95 2.18 -5.39
N LEU A 17 9.75 1.17 -5.04
CA LEU A 17 9.47 0.25 -3.94
C LEU A 17 9.96 0.82 -2.59
N PRO A 18 9.14 0.71 -1.53
CA PRO A 18 9.58 1.03 -0.18
C PRO A 18 10.79 0.19 0.25
N GLN A 19 11.69 0.81 0.99
CA GLN A 19 12.83 0.17 1.65
C GLN A 19 12.49 -0.16 3.11
N ALA A 20 13.37 -0.90 3.79
CA ALA A 20 13.17 -1.26 5.20
C ALA A 20 12.93 -0.03 6.10
N ASP A 21 13.69 1.05 5.88
CA ASP A 21 13.57 2.31 6.63
C ASP A 21 12.22 3.00 6.44
N ASP A 22 11.57 2.84 5.28
CA ASP A 22 10.25 3.41 5.03
C ASP A 22 9.18 2.74 5.89
N TRP A 23 9.31 1.43 6.11
CA TRP A 23 8.36 0.66 6.92
C TRP A 23 8.47 0.91 8.43
N GLN A 24 9.60 1.46 8.90
CA GLN A 24 9.87 1.73 10.32
C GLN A 24 9.51 0.56 11.26
N LEU A 25 9.75 -0.67 10.79
CA LEU A 25 9.44 -1.88 11.56
C LEU A 25 10.20 -1.86 12.89
N LEU A 26 9.57 -2.41 13.93
CA LEU A 26 10.17 -2.50 15.27
C LEU A 26 11.38 -3.46 15.34
N SER A 27 11.67 -4.19 14.26
CA SER A 27 12.85 -5.06 14.11
C SER A 27 13.19 -5.23 12.63
N ASP A 28 14.47 -5.43 12.31
CA ASP A 28 14.92 -5.67 10.94
C ASP A 28 14.54 -7.09 10.48
N MET A 29 13.68 -7.16 9.46
CA MET A 29 13.22 -8.40 8.82
C MET A 29 13.07 -8.20 7.30
N PRO A 30 14.16 -8.35 6.53
CA PRO A 30 14.17 -8.12 5.08
C PRO A 30 13.16 -8.99 4.31
N GLU A 31 12.89 -10.19 4.81
CA GLU A 31 11.89 -11.11 4.25
C GLU A 31 10.47 -10.55 4.36
N VAL A 32 10.15 -9.89 5.48
CA VAL A 32 8.84 -9.25 5.70
C VAL A 32 8.69 -8.05 4.79
N VAL A 33 9.74 -7.23 4.64
CA VAL A 33 9.77 -6.11 3.70
C VAL A 33 9.55 -6.59 2.26
N THR A 34 10.14 -7.72 1.89
CA THR A 34 9.94 -8.32 0.56
C THR A 34 8.49 -8.78 0.37
N GLU A 35 7.88 -9.42 1.36
CA GLU A 35 6.47 -9.85 1.30
C GLU A 35 5.51 -8.66 1.23
N LEU A 36 5.75 -7.61 2.03
CA LEU A 36 5.00 -6.36 1.98
C LEU A 36 5.08 -5.68 0.60
N ASN A 37 6.29 -5.59 0.03
CA ASN A 37 6.48 -5.03 -1.31
C ASN A 37 5.76 -5.85 -2.39
N ASN A 38 5.72 -7.18 -2.26
CA ASN A 38 4.97 -8.03 -3.20
C ASN A 38 3.47 -7.76 -3.13
N ILE A 39 2.89 -7.57 -1.93
CA ILE A 39 1.49 -7.19 -1.76
C ILE A 39 1.20 -5.86 -2.49
N LEU A 40 2.04 -4.85 -2.28
CA LEU A 40 1.92 -3.54 -2.91
C LEU A 40 1.99 -3.60 -4.44
N VAL A 41 2.97 -4.34 -4.98
CA VAL A 41 3.14 -4.50 -6.43
C VAL A 41 1.94 -5.20 -7.07
N ASN A 42 1.42 -6.24 -6.43
CA ASN A 42 0.24 -6.96 -6.93
C ASN A 42 -1.00 -6.07 -6.95
N ALA A 43 -1.23 -5.30 -5.87
CA ALA A 43 -2.33 -4.34 -5.81
C ALA A 43 -2.17 -3.19 -6.82
N LEU A 44 -0.94 -2.72 -7.08
CA LEU A 44 -0.65 -1.75 -8.12
C LEU A 44 -0.95 -2.29 -9.53
N ALA A 45 -0.55 -3.53 -9.80
CA ALA A 45 -0.83 -4.19 -11.07
C ALA A 45 -2.35 -4.36 -11.27
N PHE A 46 -3.07 -4.74 -10.21
CA PHE A 46 -4.53 -4.77 -10.21
C PHE A 46 -5.13 -3.39 -10.54
N ALA A 47 -4.63 -2.33 -9.90
CA ALA A 47 -5.12 -0.97 -10.11
C ALA A 47 -4.86 -0.42 -11.52
N LYS A 48 -3.74 -0.81 -12.15
CA LYS A 48 -3.36 -0.38 -13.51
C LYS A 48 -4.06 -1.17 -14.62
N ASN A 49 -4.48 -2.41 -14.36
CA ASN A 49 -5.04 -3.32 -15.37
C ASN A 49 -6.58 -3.37 -15.41
N LYS A 50 -7.28 -2.75 -14.44
CA LYS A 50 -8.75 -2.73 -14.36
C LYS A 50 -9.35 -1.56 -15.15
N PRO A 51 -10.61 -1.68 -15.63
CA PRO A 51 -11.32 -0.62 -16.34
C PRO A 51 -11.59 0.62 -15.44
N SER A 52 -12.02 1.71 -16.07
CA SER A 52 -12.18 3.08 -15.54
C SER A 52 -12.99 3.27 -14.26
N ASP A 53 -13.66 2.23 -13.78
CA ASP A 53 -14.68 2.30 -12.73
C ASP A 53 -14.15 1.77 -11.39
N LEU A 54 -12.82 1.58 -11.30
CA LEU A 54 -12.17 1.07 -10.11
C LEU A 54 -12.22 2.09 -8.97
N THR A 55 -12.77 1.68 -7.84
CA THR A 55 -12.80 2.49 -6.61
C THR A 55 -11.53 2.30 -5.79
N TRP A 56 -11.18 3.29 -4.96
CA TRP A 56 -10.04 3.17 -4.05
C TRP A 56 -10.23 2.07 -3.00
N GLY A 57 -11.46 1.82 -2.56
CA GLY A 57 -11.79 0.68 -1.68
C GLY A 57 -11.43 -0.66 -2.30
N GLN A 58 -11.73 -0.87 -3.58
CA GLN A 58 -11.36 -2.10 -4.28
C GLN A 58 -9.83 -2.29 -4.40
N ILE A 59 -9.05 -1.21 -4.43
CA ILE A 59 -7.58 -1.30 -4.37
C ILE A 59 -7.16 -1.65 -2.94
N ALA A 60 -7.79 -1.04 -1.93
CA ALA A 60 -7.54 -1.32 -0.51
C ALA A 60 -7.77 -2.80 -0.16
N ASP A 61 -8.81 -3.41 -0.73
CA ASP A 61 -9.14 -4.84 -0.56
C ASP A 61 -8.04 -5.77 -1.09
N GLN A 62 -7.17 -5.28 -2.00
CA GLN A 62 -6.01 -6.04 -2.48
C GLN A 62 -4.77 -5.88 -1.59
N ILE A 63 -4.84 -5.04 -0.55
CA ILE A 63 -3.68 -4.67 0.29
C ILE A 63 -3.93 -5.12 1.73
N PHE A 64 -4.91 -4.50 2.38
CA PHE A 64 -5.02 -4.54 3.85
C PHE A 64 -5.38 -5.91 4.42
N PRO A 65 -6.22 -6.75 3.78
CA PRO A 65 -6.41 -8.12 4.26
C PRO A 65 -5.10 -8.91 4.33
N PHE A 66 -4.22 -8.76 3.33
CA PHE A 66 -2.93 -9.46 3.28
C PHE A 66 -1.91 -8.90 4.27
N ILE A 67 -1.85 -7.57 4.39
CA ILE A 67 -1.02 -6.91 5.42
C ILE A 67 -1.46 -7.33 6.82
N LYS A 68 -2.77 -7.46 7.08
CA LYS A 68 -3.30 -7.94 8.36
C LYS A 68 -2.88 -9.37 8.66
N VAL A 69 -3.01 -10.29 7.69
CA VAL A 69 -2.53 -11.67 7.84
C VAL A 69 -1.03 -11.71 8.14
N LEU A 70 -0.24 -10.83 7.51
CA LEU A 70 1.20 -10.74 7.78
C LEU A 70 1.48 -10.18 9.18
N ALA A 71 0.74 -9.16 9.61
CA ALA A 71 0.82 -8.61 10.95
C ALA A 71 0.44 -9.64 12.03
N GLU A 72 -0.54 -10.49 11.79
CA GLU A 72 -0.92 -11.58 12.69
C GLU A 72 0.20 -12.63 12.84
N LYS A 73 0.97 -12.90 11.77
CA LYS A 73 2.16 -13.76 11.84
C LYS A 73 3.34 -13.09 12.56
N HIS A 74 3.41 -11.76 12.53
CA HIS A 74 4.49 -10.96 13.09
C HIS A 74 3.95 -9.81 13.98
N PRO A 75 3.29 -10.12 15.11
CA PRO A 75 2.53 -9.15 15.89
C PRO A 75 3.37 -8.02 16.49
N ASN A 76 4.69 -8.24 16.63
CA ASN A 76 5.61 -7.30 17.27
C ASN A 76 6.37 -6.41 16.28
N LEU A 77 6.04 -6.43 14.99
CA LEU A 77 6.78 -5.65 13.98
C LEU A 77 6.23 -4.26 13.70
N GLY A 78 5.01 -3.93 14.16
CA GLY A 78 4.40 -2.63 13.87
C GLY A 78 3.84 -2.48 12.45
N ILE A 79 3.65 -3.57 11.70
CA ILE A 79 3.23 -3.55 10.28
C ILE A 79 1.95 -2.71 10.01
N ILE A 80 1.01 -2.70 10.96
CA ILE A 80 -0.28 -1.98 10.87
C ILE A 80 -0.32 -0.73 11.75
N ASP A 81 0.83 -0.16 12.08
CA ASP A 81 0.89 1.15 12.75
C ASP A 81 0.75 2.30 11.74
N SER A 82 0.75 3.54 12.25
CA SER A 82 0.64 4.74 11.43
C SER A 82 1.70 4.83 10.34
N GLU A 83 2.91 4.31 10.57
CA GLU A 83 4.00 4.35 9.60
C GLU A 83 3.79 3.31 8.49
N GLY A 84 3.30 2.11 8.83
CA GLY A 84 2.88 1.10 7.86
C GLY A 84 1.82 1.64 6.89
N PHE A 85 0.76 2.27 7.41
CA PHE A 85 -0.28 2.91 6.59
C PHE A 85 0.26 4.08 5.74
N LEU A 86 1.14 4.89 6.31
CA LEU A 86 1.79 5.99 5.62
C LEU A 86 2.65 5.49 4.44
N THR A 87 3.33 4.38 4.60
CA THR A 87 4.16 3.76 3.56
C THR A 87 3.32 3.20 2.41
N VAL A 88 2.20 2.56 2.71
CA VAL A 88 1.20 2.17 1.69
C VAL A 88 0.70 3.40 0.93
N ALA A 89 0.34 4.47 1.64
CA ALA A 89 -0.18 5.70 1.03
C ALA A 89 0.85 6.37 0.11
N ARG A 90 2.10 6.50 0.56
CA ARG A 90 3.21 7.04 -0.23
C ARG A 90 3.45 6.21 -1.50
N PHE A 91 3.48 4.89 -1.37
CA PHE A 91 3.69 4.00 -2.50
C PHE A 91 2.65 4.23 -3.61
N PHE A 92 1.37 4.28 -3.28
CA PHE A 92 0.32 4.50 -4.29
C PHE A 92 0.22 5.95 -4.75
N GLY A 93 0.54 6.92 -3.88
CA GLY A 93 0.64 8.33 -4.26
C GLY A 93 1.68 8.58 -5.34
N VAL A 94 2.81 7.87 -5.27
CA VAL A 94 3.90 7.95 -6.26
C VAL A 94 3.61 7.12 -7.50
N ASN A 95 3.17 5.87 -7.34
CA ASN A 95 3.16 4.89 -8.43
C ASN A 95 1.82 4.76 -9.18
N TYR A 96 0.75 5.36 -8.65
CA TYR A 96 -0.61 5.26 -9.21
C TYR A 96 -1.29 6.62 -9.39
N SER A 97 -1.62 7.32 -8.30
CA SER A 97 -2.29 8.61 -8.34
C SER A 97 -2.10 9.36 -7.03
N PRO A 98 -1.64 10.63 -7.03
CA PRO A 98 -1.50 11.42 -5.79
C PRO A 98 -2.80 11.55 -4.99
N ALA A 99 -3.96 11.49 -5.65
CA ALA A 99 -5.27 11.64 -5.00
C ALA A 99 -5.60 10.49 -4.05
N ILE A 100 -5.03 9.30 -4.24
CA ILE A 100 -5.29 8.13 -3.40
C ILE A 100 -4.54 8.19 -2.06
N TYR A 101 -3.58 9.11 -1.93
CA TYR A 101 -2.71 9.22 -0.76
C TYR A 101 -3.51 9.43 0.53
N ASP A 102 -4.39 10.43 0.56
CA ASP A 102 -5.17 10.74 1.76
C ASP A 102 -6.13 9.59 2.10
N TYR A 103 -6.70 8.92 1.09
CA TYR A 103 -7.54 7.75 1.31
C TYR A 103 -6.80 6.66 2.06
N PHE A 104 -5.63 6.22 1.58
CA PHE A 104 -4.88 5.15 2.27
C PHE A 104 -4.30 5.58 3.61
N ARG A 105 -3.93 6.86 3.75
CA ARG A 105 -3.44 7.40 5.02
C ARG A 105 -4.49 7.28 6.13
N TYR A 106 -5.77 7.47 5.80
CA TYR A 106 -6.87 7.39 6.78
C TYR A 106 -7.64 6.07 6.76
N TYR A 107 -7.41 5.21 5.77
CA TYR A 107 -8.05 3.89 5.69
C TYR A 107 -7.81 3.07 6.96
N GLY A 108 -6.60 3.14 7.54
CA GLY A 108 -6.28 2.49 8.82
C GLY A 108 -6.72 3.24 10.07
N ALA A 109 -7.14 4.49 9.92
CA ALA A 109 -7.61 5.33 11.01
C ALA A 109 -9.13 5.19 11.22
N GLU A 110 -9.84 4.51 10.32
CA GLU A 110 -11.24 4.17 10.54
C GLU A 110 -11.34 3.22 11.75
N PRO A 111 -12.13 3.60 12.78
CA PRO A 111 -12.40 2.71 13.89
C PRO A 111 -13.05 1.40 13.44
N GLU A 112 -13.63 1.33 12.22
CA GLU A 112 -14.49 0.25 11.74
C GLU A 112 -13.78 -0.95 11.08
N PHE A 113 -12.64 -1.37 11.65
CA PHE A 113 -12.53 -2.79 12.04
C PHE A 113 -13.22 -3.08 13.39
N SER A 114 -13.81 -2.07 14.03
CA SER A 114 -14.87 -2.16 15.03
C SER A 114 -16.21 -2.22 14.32
N THR A 115 -16.80 -3.41 14.30
CA THR A 115 -18.25 -3.68 14.23
C THR A 115 -19.19 -2.49 13.97
N GLY A 116 -19.28 -2.00 12.73
CA GLY A 116 -20.44 -1.35 12.11
C GLY A 116 -21.13 -0.17 12.80
N PRO A 117 -22.13 0.43 12.14
CA PRO A 117 -22.84 1.57 12.67
C PRO A 117 -23.87 1.11 13.71
N GLU A 118 -23.57 1.26 15.00
CA GLU A 118 -24.62 1.47 16.00
C GLU A 118 -25.19 2.89 15.82
N CYS A 119 -25.94 3.08 14.73
CA CYS A 119 -27.03 4.04 14.74
C CYS A 119 -28.23 3.34 15.37
N SER A 120 -28.41 3.51 16.68
CA SER A 120 -29.70 3.26 17.33
C SER A 120 -30.39 4.59 17.64
N PRO A 121 -31.74 4.65 17.52
CA PRO A 121 -32.54 5.87 17.55
C PRO A 121 -32.54 6.62 18.89
#